data_AF-A0A839AAN7-F1
#
_entry.id   AF-A0A839AAN7-F1
#
_cell.length_a   1.000
_cell.length_b   1.000
_cell.length_c   1.000
_cell.angle_alpha   90.00
_cell.angle_beta   90.00
_cell.angle_gamma   90.00
#
_symmetry.space_group_name_H-M   'P 1'
#
loop_
_entity.id
_entity.type
_entity.pdbx_description
1 polymer ?
#
loop_
_entity_poly.entity_id
_entity_poly.type
_entity_poly.pdbx_seq_one_letter_code
_entity_poly.pdbx_strand_id
1 'polypeptide(L)'
;MSQRRALAVTLAPQPFKQAKEACLAGKRRLFLAAPGPLSGKVDKAFVDPASFLFIEIPREILMRTAVPAEALREAIAFMAAGEEGVPDRDQMTALIRSIDPGLRDADGDPHRTSAGPAFLLEAVGTNAIRFPSPYRRREVLPPADALQALEAAARQRRENVRPSFCVGVKAWNRTAIEAAFGSSDHPVTFCASVEDAIDRAAGRGGRVLCWAGASSRSAEAIAAARQVPFLRIEDGFLRSVGLGAGLVRGASFAVDDLGIYFDATRPSRMEERLNNASLGEGEIARGALLREMIVAGRVTKYNVGSRGHSLELPQEREILLVPGQVGDDAGIRKSISPLIDCERTENANLDLLRLVRARNPGAHILFKPHPDVQAGLRRGKVEDADLRGLADQVVTDIDILELLDVCDRVETISSLSGFEALMRSKPVTVYGMPFYAGWGLTDDIGLSAHRNARRTIDELVYIAFVDYIRCIDPVTLKPCSPEFLIGQLARLRGNRLHGLKARALRELSWLGRKLGL
;
A
#
# COMPACT_ATOMS: atom_id res chain seq x y z
N MET A 1 -20.31 23.96 24.11
CA MET A 1 -18.89 24.36 24.04
C MET A 1 -18.28 24.24 25.43
N SER A 2 -17.50 23.20 25.69
CA SER A 2 -16.73 23.05 26.94
C SER A 2 -15.26 22.92 26.52
N GLN A 3 -14.45 23.92 26.88
CA GLN A 3 -13.02 23.91 26.64
C GLN A 3 -12.40 22.73 27.39
N ARG A 4 -11.91 21.74 26.64
CA ARG A 4 -11.16 20.60 27.17
C ARG A 4 -9.76 21.09 27.56
N ARG A 5 -9.53 21.34 28.85
CA ARG A 5 -8.20 21.65 29.41
C ARG A 5 -7.35 20.37 29.54
N ALA A 6 -6.08 20.46 29.17
CA ALA A 6 -5.09 19.42 29.42
C ALA A 6 -4.81 19.32 30.93
N LEU A 7 -4.76 18.10 31.48
CA LEU A 7 -4.41 17.84 32.87
C LEU A 7 -2.99 17.25 32.89
N ALA A 8 -2.01 18.00 33.38
CA ALA A 8 -0.69 17.48 33.71
C ALA A 8 -0.77 16.81 35.08
N VAL A 9 -0.44 15.52 35.18
CA VAL A 9 -0.44 14.82 36.47
C VAL A 9 0.83 14.01 36.62
N THR A 10 1.63 14.34 37.64
CA THR A 10 2.73 13.54 38.20
C THR A 10 2.12 12.40 39.00
N LEU A 11 2.30 11.14 38.58
CA LEU A 11 1.54 10.03 39.17
C LEU A 11 2.39 8.83 39.59
N ALA A 12 2.14 8.41 40.84
CA ALA A 12 2.47 7.10 41.40
C ALA A 12 1.64 5.97 40.72
N PRO A 13 1.88 4.67 41.02
CA PRO A 13 1.33 3.53 40.26
C PRO A 13 -0.21 3.35 40.28
N GLN A 14 -0.90 3.59 41.40
CA GLN A 14 -2.38 3.47 41.48
C GLN A 14 -3.11 4.44 40.52
N PRO A 15 -2.73 5.73 40.49
CA PRO A 15 -3.32 6.70 39.57
C PRO A 15 -3.12 6.41 38.06
N PHE A 16 -2.08 5.68 37.66
CA PHE A 16 -1.87 5.26 36.27
C PHE A 16 -3.02 4.37 35.76
N LYS A 17 -3.51 3.47 36.61
CA LYS A 17 -4.60 2.54 36.27
C LYS A 17 -5.93 3.28 36.06
N GLN A 18 -6.23 4.26 36.92
CA GLN A 18 -7.42 5.11 36.80
C GLN A 18 -7.35 6.07 35.61
N ALA A 19 -6.18 6.64 35.30
CA ALA A 19 -5.98 7.50 34.14
C ALA A 19 -6.13 6.72 32.82
N LYS A 20 -5.64 5.48 32.78
CA LYS A 20 -5.84 4.53 31.67
C LYS A 20 -7.32 4.17 31.48
N GLU A 21 -8.04 3.87 32.55
CA GLU A 21 -9.48 3.55 32.51
C GLU A 21 -10.34 4.76 32.06
N ALA A 22 -10.00 5.98 32.49
CA ALA A 22 -10.67 7.21 32.05
C ALA A 22 -10.41 7.57 30.56
N CYS A 23 -9.24 7.17 30.02
CA CYS A 23 -8.89 7.32 28.61
C CYS A 23 -9.66 6.32 27.74
N LEU A 24 -9.73 5.05 28.16
CA LEU A 24 -10.53 4.00 27.52
C LEU A 24 -12.04 4.32 27.51
N ALA A 25 -12.51 5.16 28.45
CA ALA A 25 -13.89 5.64 28.51
C ALA A 25 -14.17 6.91 27.66
N GLY A 26 -13.23 7.36 26.81
CA GLY A 26 -13.45 8.42 25.82
C GLY A 26 -13.59 9.86 26.36
N LYS A 27 -13.33 10.09 27.65
CA LYS A 27 -13.63 11.38 28.30
C LYS A 27 -12.50 12.42 28.23
N ARG A 28 -11.24 12.07 27.90
CA ARG A 28 -10.07 13.00 27.90
C ARG A 28 -9.00 12.60 26.88
N ARG A 29 -8.26 13.57 26.32
CA ARG A 29 -6.96 13.34 25.64
C ARG A 29 -5.87 13.49 26.70
N LEU A 30 -5.06 12.46 26.95
CA LEU A 30 -4.02 12.46 27.97
C LEU A 30 -2.64 12.37 27.32
N PHE A 31 -1.69 13.18 27.80
CA PHE A 31 -0.26 13.03 27.57
C PHE A 31 0.35 12.48 28.87
N LEU A 32 0.98 11.30 28.84
CA LEU A 32 1.47 10.61 30.04
C LEU A 32 2.94 10.90 30.33
N ALA A 33 3.20 11.85 31.23
CA ALA A 33 4.50 12.01 31.87
C ALA A 33 4.55 11.21 33.17
N ALA A 34 5.44 10.21 33.31
CA ALA A 34 5.73 9.58 34.60
C ALA A 34 7.20 9.17 34.72
N PRO A 35 7.82 9.28 35.91
CA PRO A 35 9.14 8.71 36.19
C PRO A 35 9.04 7.18 36.29
N GLY A 36 9.79 6.46 35.47
CA GLY A 36 9.85 5.00 35.48
C GLY A 36 10.88 4.48 36.51
N PRO A 37 10.66 3.30 37.13
CA PRO A 37 11.50 2.79 38.21
C PRO A 37 12.85 2.20 37.76
N LEU A 38 13.27 2.40 36.50
CA LEU A 38 14.42 1.71 35.90
C LEU A 38 15.54 2.61 35.36
N SER A 39 15.48 3.92 35.54
CA SER A 39 16.65 4.76 35.32
C SER A 39 16.52 6.06 36.11
N GLY A 40 17.52 6.37 36.94
CA GLY A 40 17.64 7.70 37.55
C GLY A 40 17.97 8.82 36.56
N LYS A 41 17.63 8.67 35.26
CA LYS A 41 18.01 9.57 34.16
C LYS A 41 17.06 9.55 32.94
N VAL A 42 15.73 9.45 33.11
CA VAL A 42 14.79 9.61 31.98
C VAL A 42 13.54 10.38 32.43
N ASP A 43 13.18 11.45 31.72
CA ASP A 43 11.97 12.22 31.97
C ASP A 43 11.06 12.27 30.73
N LYS A 44 9.97 11.49 30.81
CA LYS A 44 8.70 11.56 30.06
C LYS A 44 8.61 10.76 28.75
N ALA A 45 7.47 10.08 28.61
CA ALA A 45 7.03 9.32 27.45
C ALA A 45 5.91 10.07 26.72
N PHE A 46 5.94 10.11 25.40
CA PHE A 46 4.74 10.40 24.63
C PHE A 46 3.98 9.11 24.35
N VAL A 47 2.66 9.16 24.51
CA VAL A 47 1.74 8.13 24.04
C VAL A 47 0.64 8.90 23.33
N ASP A 48 0.65 8.92 22.00
CA ASP A 48 -0.55 9.31 21.26
C ASP A 48 -1.66 8.34 21.67
N PRO A 49 -2.87 8.79 22.03
CA PRO A 49 -3.96 7.93 22.49
C PRO A 49 -4.34 6.76 21.56
N ALA A 50 -3.79 6.67 20.35
CA ALA A 50 -3.94 5.53 19.45
C ALA A 50 -2.65 4.70 19.19
N SER A 51 -1.48 5.08 19.73
CA SER A 51 -0.18 4.54 19.30
C SER A 51 0.74 4.19 20.47
N PHE A 52 1.18 2.94 20.51
CA PHE A 52 2.07 2.33 21.53
C PHE A 52 3.55 2.77 21.45
N LEU A 53 3.85 3.90 20.81
CA LEU A 53 5.23 4.35 20.62
C LEU A 53 5.64 5.18 21.83
N PHE A 54 6.56 4.67 22.65
CA PHE A 54 7.19 5.43 23.72
C PHE A 54 8.36 6.22 23.10
N ILE A 55 8.43 7.52 23.38
CA ILE A 55 9.56 8.37 23.00
C ILE A 55 10.12 8.94 24.30
N GLU A 56 11.33 8.53 24.67
CA GLU A 56 12.05 9.09 25.83
C GLU A 56 12.74 10.38 25.39
N ILE A 57 12.37 11.54 25.95
CA ILE A 57 13.00 12.83 25.60
C ILE A 57 13.90 13.28 26.76
N PRO A 58 15.19 13.60 26.53
CA PRO A 58 16.05 14.15 27.58
C PRO A 58 15.45 15.41 28.23
N ARG A 59 15.56 15.51 29.56
CA ARG A 59 15.00 16.61 30.37
C ARG A 59 15.50 17.97 29.87
N GLU A 60 16.73 18.02 29.40
CA GLU A 60 17.45 19.21 28.94
C GLU A 60 16.86 19.78 27.65
N ILE A 61 16.36 18.92 26.75
CA ILE A 61 15.63 19.33 25.53
C ILE A 61 14.26 19.87 25.93
N LEU A 62 13.56 19.16 26.81
CA LEU A 62 12.22 19.51 27.26
C LEU A 62 12.17 20.85 28.02
N MET A 63 13.25 21.21 28.71
CA MET A 63 13.39 22.48 29.44
C MET A 63 13.72 23.68 28.52
N ARG A 64 14.08 23.44 27.26
CA ARG A 64 14.47 24.47 26.28
C ARG A 64 13.39 24.77 25.24
N THR A 65 12.33 23.95 25.18
CA THR A 65 11.21 24.10 24.25
C THR A 65 9.91 24.35 25.02
N ALA A 66 9.13 25.36 24.63
CA ALA A 66 7.94 25.79 25.38
C ALA A 66 6.79 24.78 25.29
N VAL A 67 6.74 23.95 24.24
CA VAL A 67 5.66 22.99 24.00
C VAL A 67 6.25 21.59 23.73
N PRO A 68 5.76 20.54 24.41
CA PRO A 68 6.26 19.17 24.21
C PRO A 68 6.22 18.67 22.75
N ALA A 69 5.31 19.22 21.94
CA ALA A 69 5.16 18.88 20.52
C ALA A 69 6.26 19.53 19.64
N GLU A 70 6.77 20.69 20.05
CA GLU A 70 7.91 21.39 19.45
C GLU A 70 9.23 20.71 19.84
N ALA A 71 9.34 20.25 21.09
CA ALA A 71 10.44 19.39 21.56
C ALA A 71 10.59 18.13 20.70
N LEU A 72 9.46 17.50 20.39
CA LEU A 72 9.41 16.31 19.55
C LEU A 72 9.82 16.65 18.11
N ARG A 73 9.35 17.77 17.54
CA ARG A 73 9.75 18.25 16.21
C ARG A 73 11.25 18.45 16.09
N GLU A 74 11.84 19.20 17.01
CA GLU A 74 13.27 19.52 16.98
C GLU A 74 14.13 18.28 17.20
N ALA A 75 13.73 17.38 18.10
CA ALA A 75 14.42 16.10 18.30
C ALA A 75 14.41 15.25 17.01
N ILE A 76 13.24 15.13 16.36
CA ILE A 76 13.07 14.36 15.14
C ILE A 76 13.85 14.96 13.96
N ALA A 77 13.67 16.26 13.70
CA ALA A 77 14.34 16.97 12.61
C ALA A 77 15.86 16.91 12.72
N PHE A 78 16.36 16.83 13.95
CA PHE A 78 17.76 16.70 14.20
C PHE A 78 18.29 15.26 14.07
N MET A 79 17.59 14.25 14.60
CA MET A 79 17.95 12.83 14.41
C MET A 79 18.06 12.47 12.92
N ALA A 80 17.26 13.15 12.08
CA ALA A 80 17.27 12.98 10.64
C ALA A 80 18.53 13.49 9.93
N ALA A 81 19.25 14.44 10.53
CA ALA A 81 20.41 15.08 9.92
C ALA A 81 21.72 14.28 10.07
N GLY A 82 21.73 13.17 10.82
CA GLY A 82 22.94 12.44 11.20
C GLY A 82 23.11 11.02 10.63
N GLU A 83 22.12 10.48 9.92
CA GLU A 83 22.15 9.11 9.38
C GLU A 83 22.08 9.14 7.84
N GLU A 84 22.99 8.42 7.16
CA GLU A 84 22.91 8.21 5.71
C GLU A 84 21.60 7.49 5.36
N GLY A 85 20.81 8.09 4.46
CA GLY A 85 19.53 7.54 4.01
C GLY A 85 18.29 8.01 4.79
N VAL A 86 18.43 8.98 5.71
CA VAL A 86 17.29 9.56 6.42
C VAL A 86 16.71 10.75 5.64
N PRO A 87 15.38 10.93 5.59
CA PRO A 87 14.74 12.05 4.87
C PRO A 87 15.34 13.39 5.28
N ASP A 88 15.56 14.29 4.32
CA ASP A 88 16.07 15.63 4.62
C ASP A 88 15.14 16.40 5.59
N ARG A 89 15.63 17.53 6.11
CA ARG A 89 14.90 18.35 7.08
C ARG A 89 13.48 18.74 6.62
N ASP A 90 13.29 19.01 5.33
CA ASP A 90 12.02 19.44 4.77
C ASP A 90 11.06 18.26 4.64
N GLN A 91 11.55 17.09 4.21
CA GLN A 91 10.80 15.84 4.23
C GLN A 91 10.35 15.46 5.63
N MET A 92 11.25 15.61 6.60
CA MET A 92 10.97 15.32 7.99
C MET A 92 9.92 16.29 8.56
N THR A 93 10.02 17.57 8.21
CA THR A 93 9.03 18.58 8.57
C THR A 93 7.67 18.28 7.95
N ALA A 94 7.63 17.85 6.68
CA ALA A 94 6.39 17.43 6.01
C ALA A 94 5.74 16.22 6.70
N LEU A 95 6.54 15.21 7.08
CA LEU A 95 6.08 14.03 7.81
C LEU A 95 5.49 14.39 9.18
N ILE A 96 6.14 15.28 9.93
CA ILE A 96 5.62 15.71 11.23
C ILE A 96 4.32 16.51 11.09
N ARG A 97 4.23 17.40 10.09
CA ARG A 97 2.99 18.12 9.77
C ARG A 97 1.87 17.18 9.35
N SER A 98 2.21 16.10 8.63
CA SER A 98 1.24 15.07 8.26
C SER A 98 0.72 14.33 9.49
N ILE A 99 1.50 14.17 10.57
CA ILE A 99 1.07 13.54 11.82
C ILE A 99 0.09 14.45 12.59
N ASP A 100 0.43 15.73 12.80
CA ASP A 100 -0.44 16.72 13.45
C ASP A 100 -0.39 18.09 12.73
N PRO A 101 -1.45 18.48 12.00
CA PRO A 101 -1.52 19.78 11.32
C PRO A 101 -1.49 21.00 12.26
N GLY A 102 -1.73 20.81 13.56
CA GLY A 102 -1.65 21.85 14.59
C GLY A 102 -0.22 22.22 14.98
N LEU A 103 0.77 21.43 14.57
CA LEU A 103 2.20 21.72 14.68
C LEU A 103 2.62 22.75 13.63
N ARG A 104 2.15 24.00 13.78
CA ARG A 104 2.61 25.12 12.95
C ARG A 104 4.07 25.46 13.28
N ASP A 105 4.78 26.01 12.31
CA ASP A 105 6.06 26.68 12.57
C ASP A 105 5.79 27.82 13.56
N ALA A 106 6.65 27.94 14.57
CA ALA A 106 6.69 29.10 15.44
C ALA A 106 7.29 30.29 14.66
N ASP A 107 6.68 30.69 13.55
CA ASP A 107 6.97 31.97 12.91
C ASP A 107 6.31 33.06 13.75
N GLY A 108 6.97 33.41 14.86
CA GLY A 108 6.54 34.52 15.69
C GLY A 108 7.15 34.67 17.09
N ASP A 109 7.92 33.72 17.63
CA ASP A 109 8.45 33.86 19.00
C ASP A 109 10.00 33.80 19.05
N PRO A 110 10.68 34.93 19.35
CA PRO A 110 12.12 35.06 19.28
C PRO A 110 12.80 34.45 20.51
N HIS A 111 12.84 33.12 20.60
CA HIS A 111 13.71 32.43 21.56
C HIS A 111 14.55 31.33 20.90
N ARG A 112 15.35 31.71 19.90
CA ARG A 112 16.55 30.95 19.51
C ARG A 112 17.56 31.00 20.66
N THR A 113 17.78 29.89 21.36
CA THR A 113 18.93 29.80 22.28
C THR A 113 20.21 29.43 21.53
N SER A 114 21.31 30.00 22.00
CA SER A 114 22.67 30.09 21.42
C SER A 114 23.51 28.80 21.37
N ALA A 115 22.90 27.62 21.48
CA ALA A 115 23.57 26.34 21.34
C ALA A 115 22.99 25.61 20.12
N GLY A 116 23.57 25.89 18.96
CA GLY A 116 23.11 25.40 17.66
C GLY A 116 23.34 23.89 17.42
N PRO A 117 23.55 23.48 16.15
CA PRO A 117 23.65 22.09 15.68
C PRO A 117 24.62 21.15 16.43
N ALA A 118 25.62 21.70 17.13
CA ALA A 118 26.64 20.94 17.85
C ALA A 118 26.13 20.21 19.11
N PHE A 119 25.17 20.78 19.85
CA PHE A 119 24.58 20.15 21.04
C PHE A 119 23.66 18.99 20.68
N LEU A 120 22.98 19.14 19.56
CA LEU A 120 22.08 18.15 19.06
C LEU A 120 22.87 16.87 18.63
N LEU A 121 24.05 17.03 18.01
CA LEU A 121 24.96 15.92 17.64
C LEU A 121 25.39 15.11 18.88
N GLU A 122 25.55 15.78 20.03
CA GLU A 122 25.90 15.16 21.31
C GLU A 122 24.73 14.36 21.92
N ALA A 123 23.48 14.83 21.79
CA ALA A 123 22.30 14.10 22.27
C ALA A 123 22.02 12.84 21.43
N VAL A 124 22.21 12.90 20.10
CA VAL A 124 22.08 11.74 19.20
C VAL A 124 23.17 10.70 19.43
N GLY A 125 24.40 11.13 19.72
CA GLY A 125 25.51 10.23 20.07
C GLY A 125 25.30 9.39 21.35
N THR A 126 24.29 9.71 22.18
CA THR A 126 24.08 9.04 23.49
C THR A 126 22.99 7.97 23.51
N ASN A 127 22.27 7.72 22.40
CA ASN A 127 21.30 6.62 22.28
C ASN A 127 20.15 6.66 23.32
N ALA A 128 19.76 7.87 23.75
CA ALA A 128 18.84 8.12 24.88
C ALA A 128 17.34 8.06 24.53
N ILE A 129 16.98 7.92 23.24
CA ILE A 129 15.59 7.84 22.77
C ILE A 129 15.40 6.49 22.08
N ARG A 130 14.44 5.69 22.57
CA ARG A 130 14.08 4.40 21.97
C ARG A 130 12.67 4.46 21.43
N PHE A 131 12.45 3.93 20.23
CA PHE A 131 11.13 3.80 19.61
C PHE A 131 10.69 2.33 19.59
N PRO A 132 9.93 1.83 20.57
CA PRO A 132 9.48 0.44 20.56
C PRO A 132 8.64 0.14 19.32
N SER A 133 8.98 -0.92 18.60
CA SER A 133 8.24 -1.35 17.41
C SER A 133 6.81 -1.73 17.79
N PRO A 134 5.78 -1.17 17.11
CA PRO A 134 4.42 -1.63 17.29
C PRO A 134 4.20 -3.01 16.65
N TYR A 135 5.13 -3.48 15.80
CA TYR A 135 4.99 -4.68 15.00
C TYR A 135 5.65 -5.91 15.64
N ARG A 136 6.73 -5.72 16.41
CA ARG A 136 7.46 -6.83 17.05
C ARG A 136 7.84 -6.50 18.49
N ARG A 137 7.74 -7.51 19.36
CA ARG A 137 8.12 -7.37 20.77
C ARG A 137 9.62 -7.17 20.88
N ARG A 138 10.04 -6.22 21.73
CA ARG A 138 11.44 -5.91 22.06
C ARG A 138 12.31 -5.40 20.90
N GLU A 139 11.71 -5.16 19.73
CA GLU A 139 12.37 -4.46 18.63
C GLU A 139 12.29 -2.95 18.88
N VAL A 140 13.38 -2.24 18.63
CA VAL A 140 13.45 -0.78 18.65
C VAL A 140 13.62 -0.34 17.19
N LEU A 141 12.75 0.55 16.74
CA LEU A 141 12.80 1.11 15.40
C LEU A 141 13.85 2.23 15.33
N PRO A 142 14.55 2.36 14.20
CA PRO A 142 15.22 3.60 13.84
C PRO A 142 14.22 4.78 13.84
N PRO A 143 14.67 6.02 14.06
CA PRO A 143 13.79 7.19 14.10
C PRO A 143 12.91 7.35 12.84
N ALA A 144 13.48 7.15 11.65
CA ALA A 144 12.75 7.26 10.39
C ALA A 144 11.56 6.26 10.31
N ASP A 145 11.82 4.99 10.61
CA ASP A 145 10.81 3.92 10.61
C ASP A 145 9.71 4.17 11.65
N ALA A 146 10.09 4.71 12.81
CA ALA A 146 9.18 5.06 13.87
C ALA A 146 8.18 6.16 13.44
N LEU A 147 8.65 7.14 12.69
CA LEU A 147 7.83 8.24 12.18
C LEU A 147 6.91 7.80 11.07
N GLN A 148 7.39 6.95 10.16
CA GLN A 148 6.56 6.32 9.16
C GLN A 148 5.44 5.48 9.79
N ALA A 149 5.73 4.75 10.88
CA ALA A 149 4.73 3.99 11.61
C ALA A 149 3.68 4.92 12.27
N LEU A 150 4.11 6.05 12.83
CA LEU A 150 3.21 7.06 13.39
C LEU A 150 2.34 7.72 12.31
N GLU A 151 2.92 8.09 11.17
CA GLU A 151 2.20 8.66 10.03
C GLU A 151 1.10 7.69 9.56
N ALA A 152 1.42 6.41 9.39
CA ALA A 152 0.46 5.40 8.96
C ALA A 152 -0.72 5.27 9.94
N ALA A 153 -0.44 5.26 11.25
CA ALA A 153 -1.46 5.21 12.29
C ALA A 153 -2.32 6.49 12.34
N ALA A 154 -1.68 7.65 12.27
CA ALA A 154 -2.34 8.95 12.28
C ALA A 154 -3.24 9.15 11.06
N ARG A 155 -2.76 8.78 9.87
CA ARG A 155 -3.53 8.79 8.62
C ARG A 155 -4.76 7.92 8.73
N GLN A 156 -4.61 6.66 9.17
CA GLN A 156 -5.74 5.76 9.32
C GLN A 156 -6.80 6.36 10.25
N ARG A 157 -6.39 6.94 11.39
CA ARG A 157 -7.31 7.57 12.34
C ARG A 157 -8.07 8.75 11.73
N ARG A 158 -7.38 9.63 11.00
CA ARG A 158 -8.01 10.77 10.31
C ARG A 158 -9.00 10.32 9.24
N GLU A 159 -8.74 9.20 8.60
CA GLU A 159 -9.57 8.68 7.53
C GLU A 159 -10.72 7.78 8.03
N ASN A 160 -10.63 7.20 9.23
CA ASN A 160 -11.62 6.29 9.83
C ASN A 160 -12.46 6.98 10.93
N VAL A 161 -13.03 8.14 10.59
CA VAL A 161 -13.79 9.03 11.49
C VAL A 161 -15.32 8.81 11.45
N ARG A 162 -15.79 7.76 10.78
CA ARG A 162 -17.22 7.44 10.68
C ARG A 162 -17.45 5.95 10.48
N PRO A 163 -18.62 5.42 10.87
CA PRO A 163 -18.98 4.02 10.63
C PRO A 163 -18.89 3.65 9.15
N SER A 164 -18.37 2.46 8.86
CA SER A 164 -18.20 1.96 7.48
C SER A 164 -19.08 0.75 7.24
N PHE A 165 -19.83 0.77 6.13
CA PHE A 165 -20.68 -0.34 5.69
C PHE A 165 -20.08 -0.96 4.43
N CYS A 166 -19.54 -2.15 4.57
CA CYS A 166 -18.70 -2.79 3.57
C CYS A 166 -19.42 -3.91 2.83
N VAL A 167 -19.30 -3.95 1.51
CA VAL A 167 -19.97 -4.92 0.62
C VAL A 167 -19.00 -5.45 -0.43
N GLY A 168 -19.23 -6.68 -0.91
CA GLY A 168 -18.45 -7.31 -1.99
C GLY A 168 -17.14 -7.97 -1.55
N VAL A 169 -16.75 -7.82 -0.29
CA VAL A 169 -15.54 -8.44 0.28
C VAL A 169 -15.78 -9.90 0.69
N LYS A 170 -14.88 -10.79 0.26
CA LYS A 170 -14.90 -12.22 0.65
C LYS A 170 -14.61 -12.40 2.14
N ALA A 171 -15.25 -13.40 2.76
CA ALA A 171 -15.22 -13.61 4.21
C ALA A 171 -13.80 -13.69 4.82
N TRP A 172 -12.87 -14.37 4.15
CA TRP A 172 -11.49 -14.52 4.62
C TRP A 172 -10.69 -13.20 4.69
N ASN A 173 -11.09 -12.18 3.91
CA ASN A 173 -10.41 -10.87 3.88
C ASN A 173 -11.03 -9.87 4.85
N ARG A 174 -12.19 -10.16 5.46
CA ARG A 174 -12.93 -9.23 6.33
C ARG A 174 -12.10 -8.72 7.49
N THR A 175 -11.27 -9.57 8.11
CA THR A 175 -10.37 -9.16 9.20
C THR A 175 -9.34 -8.11 8.75
N ALA A 176 -8.84 -8.21 7.52
CA ALA A 176 -7.89 -7.23 6.99
C ALA A 176 -8.59 -5.91 6.63
N ILE A 177 -9.83 -5.98 6.13
CA ILE A 177 -10.67 -4.80 5.91
C ILE A 177 -11.01 -4.09 7.23
N GLU A 178 -11.39 -4.82 8.28
CA GLU A 178 -11.62 -4.25 9.60
C GLU A 178 -10.36 -3.54 10.12
N ALA A 179 -9.21 -4.19 9.98
CA ALA A 179 -7.93 -3.63 10.37
C ALA A 179 -7.55 -2.36 9.59
N ALA A 180 -7.89 -2.26 8.31
CA ALA A 180 -7.54 -1.12 7.46
C ALA A 180 -8.54 0.05 7.57
N PHE A 181 -9.83 -0.23 7.77
CA PHE A 181 -10.92 0.74 7.64
C PHE A 181 -11.77 0.94 8.89
N GLY A 182 -11.60 0.10 9.91
CA GLY A 182 -12.26 0.23 11.21
C GLY A 182 -11.46 1.06 12.20
N SER A 183 -12.10 1.35 13.33
CA SER A 183 -11.49 1.86 14.56
C SER A 183 -12.32 1.39 15.76
N SER A 184 -11.83 1.60 16.99
CA SER A 184 -12.58 1.27 18.20
C SER A 184 -13.94 1.98 18.28
N ASP A 185 -13.99 3.21 17.76
CA ASP A 185 -15.18 4.07 17.79
C ASP A 185 -16.08 3.83 16.57
N HIS A 186 -15.50 3.33 15.48
CA HIS A 186 -16.15 3.18 14.17
C HIS A 186 -15.76 1.85 13.51
N PRO A 187 -16.33 0.71 13.96
CA PRO A 187 -16.06 -0.59 13.34
C PRO A 187 -16.64 -0.71 11.92
N VAL A 188 -16.15 -1.67 11.14
CA VAL A 188 -16.72 -1.99 9.82
C VAL A 188 -17.87 -3.00 9.97
N THR A 189 -19.02 -2.66 9.40
CA THR A 189 -20.17 -3.58 9.29
C THR A 189 -20.20 -4.19 7.89
N PHE A 190 -20.20 -5.51 7.78
CA PHE A 190 -20.28 -6.20 6.49
C PHE A 190 -21.74 -6.42 6.08
N CYS A 191 -22.11 -5.91 4.91
CA CYS A 191 -23.46 -5.89 4.35
C CYS A 191 -23.63 -6.98 3.29
N ALA A 192 -24.89 -7.41 3.10
CA ALA A 192 -25.23 -8.46 2.14
C ALA A 192 -25.35 -7.95 0.70
N SER A 193 -25.81 -6.70 0.52
CA SER A 193 -25.95 -6.04 -0.78
C SER A 193 -25.48 -4.59 -0.73
N VAL A 194 -25.36 -3.96 -1.90
CA VAL A 194 -24.92 -2.57 -2.00
C VAL A 194 -26.01 -1.63 -1.48
N GLU A 195 -27.27 -1.97 -1.71
CA GLU A 195 -28.46 -1.26 -1.22
C GLU A 195 -28.50 -1.28 0.32
N ASP A 196 -28.31 -2.45 0.94
CA ASP A 196 -28.23 -2.57 2.41
C ASP A 196 -27.09 -1.73 3.00
N ALA A 197 -25.94 -1.68 2.31
CA ALA A 197 -24.82 -0.84 2.72
C ALA A 197 -25.18 0.66 2.66
N ILE A 198 -25.83 1.10 1.57
CA ILE A 198 -26.26 2.49 1.39
C ILE A 198 -27.33 2.87 2.43
N ASP A 199 -28.34 2.02 2.65
CA ASP A 199 -29.43 2.25 3.61
C ASP A 199 -28.88 2.46 5.02
N ARG A 200 -27.98 1.56 5.47
CA ARG A 200 -27.37 1.65 6.80
C ARG A 200 -26.44 2.84 6.93
N ALA A 201 -25.67 3.14 5.88
CA ALA A 201 -24.80 4.31 5.87
C ALA A 201 -25.61 5.61 6.00
N ALA A 202 -26.71 5.73 5.25
CA ALA A 202 -27.61 6.88 5.36
C ALA A 202 -28.21 6.99 6.77
N GLY A 203 -28.71 5.90 7.33
CA GLY A 203 -29.35 5.90 8.65
C GLY A 203 -28.41 6.17 9.84
N ARG A 204 -27.09 6.05 9.66
CA ARG A 204 -26.10 6.18 10.75
C ARG A 204 -25.02 7.24 10.50
N GLY A 205 -25.16 8.05 9.45
CA GLY A 205 -24.14 9.04 9.06
C GLY A 205 -22.80 8.40 8.71
N GLY A 206 -22.83 7.21 8.12
CA GLY A 206 -21.65 6.42 7.77
C GLY A 206 -21.14 6.66 6.35
N ARG A 207 -20.36 5.70 5.85
CA ARG A 207 -19.93 5.58 4.45
C ARG A 207 -20.09 4.16 3.94
N VAL A 208 -20.14 4.00 2.62
CA VAL A 208 -20.05 2.71 1.96
C VAL A 208 -18.60 2.42 1.57
N LEU A 209 -18.15 1.18 1.84
CA LEU A 209 -16.92 0.59 1.32
C LEU A 209 -17.30 -0.55 0.36
N CYS A 210 -17.32 -0.27 -0.93
CA CYS A 210 -17.72 -1.25 -1.94
C CYS A 210 -16.48 -1.87 -2.59
N TRP A 211 -16.36 -3.20 -2.59
CA TRP A 211 -15.36 -3.86 -3.43
C TRP A 211 -15.58 -3.45 -4.90
N ALA A 212 -14.54 -3.00 -5.60
CA ALA A 212 -14.73 -2.29 -6.87
C ALA A 212 -15.43 -3.15 -7.94
N GLY A 213 -15.20 -4.47 -7.92
CA GLY A 213 -15.91 -5.44 -8.77
C GLY A 213 -17.42 -5.59 -8.49
N ALA A 214 -17.90 -5.17 -7.31
CA ALA A 214 -19.32 -5.16 -6.95
C ALA A 214 -19.99 -3.79 -7.18
N SER A 215 -19.22 -2.76 -7.58
CA SER A 215 -19.75 -1.41 -7.79
C SER A 215 -20.47 -1.28 -9.14
N SER A 216 -21.55 -0.49 -9.16
CA SER A 216 -22.30 -0.14 -10.38
C SER A 216 -22.61 1.35 -10.41
N ARG A 217 -22.76 1.93 -11.62
CA ARG A 217 -23.14 3.35 -11.77
C ARG A 217 -24.49 3.67 -11.11
N SER A 218 -25.42 2.73 -11.13
CA SER A 218 -26.72 2.88 -10.48
C SER A 218 -26.58 2.96 -8.96
N ALA A 219 -25.81 2.06 -8.33
CA ALA A 219 -25.57 2.10 -6.90
C ALA A 219 -24.85 3.39 -6.46
N GLU A 220 -23.87 3.83 -7.25
CA GLU A 220 -23.14 5.09 -7.02
C GLU A 220 -24.08 6.30 -7.10
N ALA A 221 -25.00 6.34 -8.08
CA ALA A 221 -26.00 7.39 -8.21
C ALA A 221 -27.00 7.40 -7.03
N ILE A 222 -27.43 6.22 -6.55
CA ILE A 222 -28.31 6.10 -5.38
C ILE A 222 -27.60 6.61 -4.13
N ALA A 223 -26.33 6.25 -3.92
CA ALA A 223 -25.53 6.74 -2.80
C ALA A 223 -25.38 8.27 -2.85
N ALA A 224 -25.09 8.82 -4.03
CA ALA A 224 -24.98 10.27 -4.24
C ALA A 224 -26.30 11.01 -3.96
N ALA A 225 -27.43 10.49 -4.45
CA ALA A 225 -28.76 11.07 -4.21
C ALA A 225 -29.12 11.09 -2.72
N ARG A 226 -28.56 10.17 -1.94
CA ARG A 226 -28.73 10.08 -0.47
C ARG A 226 -27.60 10.73 0.31
N GLN A 227 -26.68 11.41 -0.38
CA GLN A 227 -25.51 12.08 0.21
C GLN A 227 -24.64 11.14 1.05
N VAL A 228 -24.58 9.86 0.67
CA VAL A 228 -23.76 8.85 1.31
C VAL A 228 -22.39 8.81 0.62
N PRO A 229 -21.28 9.01 1.35
CA PRO A 229 -19.95 8.82 0.80
C PRO A 229 -19.76 7.36 0.36
N PHE A 230 -19.27 7.18 -0.86
CA PHE A 230 -19.10 5.87 -1.49
C PHE A 230 -17.65 5.70 -1.92
N LEU A 231 -16.93 4.77 -1.27
CA LEU A 231 -15.55 4.44 -1.60
C LEU A 231 -15.50 3.08 -2.28
N ARG A 232 -14.84 3.01 -3.44
CA ARG A 232 -14.44 1.75 -4.06
C ARG A 232 -13.12 1.31 -3.43
N ILE A 233 -13.08 0.07 -3.01
CA ILE A 233 -11.88 -0.57 -2.45
C ILE A 233 -11.50 -1.78 -3.29
N GLU A 234 -10.21 -2.02 -3.42
CA GLU A 234 -9.65 -3.17 -4.13
C GLU A 234 -8.34 -3.58 -3.45
N ASP A 235 -7.81 -4.76 -3.79
CA ASP A 235 -6.45 -5.13 -3.41
C ASP A 235 -5.46 -4.08 -3.95
N GLY A 236 -4.54 -3.63 -3.12
CA GLY A 236 -3.43 -2.77 -3.55
C GLY A 236 -2.37 -3.53 -4.34
N PHE A 237 -1.27 -2.83 -4.65
CA PHE A 237 -0.19 -3.36 -5.48
C PHE A 237 0.75 -4.30 -4.70
N LEU A 238 0.82 -4.17 -3.36
CA LEU A 238 1.55 -5.08 -2.46
C LEU A 238 0.56 -5.97 -1.71
N ARG A 239 0.39 -7.22 -2.14
CA ARG A 239 -0.70 -8.04 -1.62
C ARG A 239 -0.29 -8.98 -0.50
N SER A 240 0.49 -10.01 -0.81
CA SER A 240 0.79 -11.09 0.12
C SER A 240 1.89 -12.03 -0.40
N VAL A 241 2.57 -12.75 0.50
CA VAL A 241 3.36 -13.94 0.13
C VAL A 241 2.39 -15.11 -0.11
N GLY A 242 1.96 -15.29 -1.36
CA GLY A 242 0.99 -16.30 -1.79
C GLY A 242 -0.22 -15.71 -2.51
N LEU A 243 -1.11 -16.58 -3.00
CA LEU A 243 -2.29 -16.18 -3.80
C LEU A 243 -3.51 -15.83 -2.94
N GLY A 244 -4.29 -14.85 -3.39
CA GLY A 244 -5.59 -14.52 -2.79
C GLY A 244 -6.61 -15.63 -2.92
N ALA A 245 -6.62 -16.33 -4.06
CA ALA A 245 -7.36 -17.56 -4.24
C ALA A 245 -6.93 -18.66 -3.23
N GLY A 246 -5.76 -18.52 -2.58
CA GLY A 246 -5.31 -19.38 -1.49
C GLY A 246 -5.71 -18.93 -0.08
N LEU A 247 -6.69 -18.02 0.06
CA LEU A 247 -7.17 -17.46 1.34
C LEU A 247 -6.13 -16.64 2.11
N VAL A 248 -5.08 -16.16 1.43
CA VAL A 248 -4.10 -15.26 2.03
C VAL A 248 -4.62 -13.82 2.00
N ARG A 249 -4.69 -13.20 3.18
CA ARG A 249 -5.18 -11.83 3.40
C ARG A 249 -4.36 -10.80 2.63
N GLY A 250 -5.03 -9.77 2.12
CA GLY A 250 -4.36 -8.61 1.52
C GLY A 250 -3.72 -7.73 2.60
N ALA A 251 -2.54 -7.20 2.32
CA ALA A 251 -1.80 -6.30 3.19
C ALA A 251 -1.81 -4.83 2.72
N SER A 252 -2.29 -4.57 1.50
CA SER A 252 -2.55 -3.22 1.03
C SER A 252 -3.88 -3.13 0.27
N PHE A 253 -4.49 -1.94 0.29
CA PHE A 253 -5.81 -1.68 -0.27
C PHE A 253 -5.81 -0.37 -1.06
N ALA A 254 -6.23 -0.43 -2.32
CA ALA A 254 -6.58 0.75 -3.09
C ALA A 254 -7.89 1.34 -2.56
N VAL A 255 -7.98 2.67 -2.48
CA VAL A 255 -9.16 3.38 -1.96
C VAL A 255 -9.47 4.55 -2.88
N ASP A 256 -10.65 4.54 -3.48
CA ASP A 256 -11.00 5.47 -4.54
C ASP A 256 -12.46 5.94 -4.42
N ASP A 257 -12.66 7.23 -4.26
CA ASP A 257 -13.97 7.88 -4.17
C ASP A 257 -14.49 8.39 -5.52
N LEU A 258 -13.69 8.34 -6.58
CA LEU A 258 -14.04 8.83 -7.91
C LEU A 258 -14.33 7.69 -8.88
N GLY A 259 -13.38 6.76 -9.01
CA GLY A 259 -13.42 5.59 -9.89
C GLY A 259 -12.70 4.43 -9.22
N ILE A 260 -11.80 3.77 -9.95
CA ILE A 260 -10.80 2.82 -9.41
C ILE A 260 -9.66 2.68 -10.43
N TYR A 261 -8.42 2.47 -9.97
CA TYR A 261 -7.20 2.54 -10.80
C TYR A 261 -7.20 1.68 -12.09
N PHE A 262 -7.91 0.55 -12.11
CA PHE A 262 -7.91 -0.35 -13.26
C PHE A 262 -9.02 -0.04 -14.28
N ASP A 263 -9.99 0.80 -13.93
CA ASP A 263 -11.15 1.10 -14.76
C ASP A 263 -10.85 2.31 -15.65
N ALA A 264 -10.39 2.05 -16.87
CA ALA A 264 -10.02 3.11 -17.82
C ALA A 264 -11.23 3.76 -18.49
N THR A 265 -12.46 3.29 -18.24
CA THR A 265 -13.69 3.80 -18.88
C THR A 265 -14.18 5.12 -18.29
N ARG A 266 -13.52 5.61 -17.23
CA ARG A 266 -13.85 6.83 -16.51
C ARG A 266 -12.66 7.30 -15.67
N PRO A 267 -12.63 8.57 -15.26
CA PRO A 267 -11.64 9.07 -14.32
C PRO A 267 -11.60 8.31 -12.99
N SER A 268 -10.41 8.21 -12.39
CA SER A 268 -10.18 7.66 -11.05
C SER A 268 -9.37 8.62 -10.18
N ARG A 269 -9.37 8.41 -8.85
CA ARG A 269 -8.53 9.21 -7.95
C ARG A 269 -7.04 9.01 -8.24
N MET A 270 -6.66 7.83 -8.75
CA MET A 270 -5.31 7.59 -9.25
C MET A 270 -4.96 8.52 -10.42
N GLU A 271 -5.82 8.57 -11.44
CA GLU A 271 -5.60 9.44 -12.62
C GLU A 271 -5.63 10.92 -12.26
N GLU A 272 -6.51 11.33 -11.34
CA GLU A 272 -6.56 12.70 -10.84
C GLU A 272 -5.22 13.10 -10.19
N ARG A 273 -4.67 12.26 -9.32
CA ARG A 273 -3.35 12.50 -8.71
C ARG A 273 -2.23 12.50 -9.72
N LEU A 274 -2.21 11.54 -10.65
CA LEU A 274 -1.18 11.47 -11.69
C LEU A 274 -1.25 12.64 -12.67
N ASN A 275 -2.42 13.24 -12.91
CA ASN A 275 -2.50 14.47 -13.70
C ASN A 275 -2.03 15.70 -12.92
N ASN A 276 -2.39 15.82 -11.65
CA ASN A 276 -2.37 17.11 -10.95
C ASN A 276 -1.32 17.24 -9.85
N ALA A 277 -0.70 16.15 -9.38
CA ALA A 277 0.26 16.22 -8.28
C ALA A 277 1.54 16.96 -8.70
N SER A 278 1.95 17.93 -7.89
CA SER A 278 3.26 18.57 -7.95
C SER A 278 4.12 17.98 -6.84
N LEU A 279 4.96 17.01 -7.17
CA LEU A 279 5.79 16.30 -6.20
C LEU A 279 7.08 17.07 -5.93
N GLY A 280 7.43 17.24 -4.66
CA GLY A 280 8.72 17.78 -4.25
C GLY A 280 9.86 16.77 -4.40
N GLU A 281 11.10 17.24 -4.33
CA GLU A 281 12.31 16.40 -4.47
C GLU A 281 12.30 15.22 -3.49
N GLY A 282 11.83 15.44 -2.26
CA GLY A 282 11.76 14.39 -1.26
C GLY A 282 10.69 13.32 -1.51
N GLU A 283 9.58 13.68 -2.13
CA GLU A 283 8.54 12.72 -2.52
C GLU A 283 9.05 11.85 -3.68
N ILE A 284 9.74 12.47 -4.65
CA ILE A 284 10.39 11.76 -5.76
C ILE A 284 11.49 10.83 -5.22
N ALA A 285 12.32 11.29 -4.29
CA ALA A 285 13.35 10.48 -3.65
C ALA A 285 12.76 9.29 -2.87
N ARG A 286 11.64 9.50 -2.16
CA ARG A 286 10.89 8.41 -1.51
C ARG A 286 10.33 7.40 -2.51
N GLY A 287 9.85 7.87 -3.66
CA GLY A 287 9.44 7.03 -4.79
C GLY A 287 10.58 6.15 -5.31
N ALA A 288 11.75 6.74 -5.53
CA ALA A 288 12.96 6.03 -5.97
C ALA A 288 13.40 4.96 -4.96
N LEU A 289 13.44 5.31 -3.66
CA LEU A 289 13.77 4.36 -2.59
C LEU A 289 12.78 3.18 -2.55
N LEU A 290 11.47 3.45 -2.66
CA LEU A 290 10.46 2.40 -2.70
C LEU A 290 10.64 1.47 -3.90
N ARG A 291 10.94 2.03 -5.08
CA ARG A 291 11.24 1.25 -6.29
C ARG A 291 12.43 0.31 -6.03
N GLU A 292 13.52 0.83 -5.49
CA GLU A 292 14.72 0.06 -5.17
C GLU A 292 14.44 -1.06 -4.16
N MET A 293 13.70 -0.76 -3.08
CA MET A 293 13.31 -1.75 -2.08
C MET A 293 12.44 -2.87 -2.67
N ILE A 294 11.49 -2.56 -3.56
CA ILE A 294 10.64 -3.56 -4.23
C ILE A 294 11.47 -4.47 -5.13
N VAL A 295 12.36 -3.89 -5.94
CA VAL A 295 13.22 -4.62 -6.87
C VAL A 295 14.20 -5.50 -6.12
N ALA A 296 14.96 -4.95 -5.16
CA ALA A 296 15.93 -5.67 -4.34
C ALA A 296 15.27 -6.76 -3.49
N GLY A 297 14.08 -6.47 -2.92
CA GLY A 297 13.31 -7.44 -2.15
C GLY A 297 12.66 -8.54 -2.99
N ARG A 298 12.72 -8.45 -4.34
CA ARG A 298 12.00 -9.31 -5.29
C ARG A 298 10.53 -9.48 -4.87
N VAL A 299 9.91 -8.38 -4.46
CA VAL A 299 8.49 -8.35 -4.06
C VAL A 299 7.64 -8.19 -5.33
N THR A 300 6.59 -9.00 -5.43
CA THR A 300 5.61 -8.99 -6.51
C THR A 300 4.23 -9.24 -5.91
N LYS A 301 3.14 -8.89 -6.61
CA LYS A 301 1.76 -9.10 -6.12
C LYS A 301 1.50 -10.57 -5.75
N TYR A 302 2.08 -11.51 -6.49
CA TYR A 302 1.99 -12.95 -6.21
C TYR A 302 3.37 -13.61 -6.26
N ASN A 303 3.95 -13.91 -5.11
CA ASN A 303 5.23 -14.65 -5.03
C ASN A 303 5.02 -16.16 -5.23
N VAL A 304 4.74 -16.60 -6.46
CA VAL A 304 4.55 -18.01 -6.84
C VAL A 304 5.53 -18.42 -7.95
N GLY A 305 5.87 -19.72 -8.01
CA GLY A 305 6.83 -20.29 -8.96
C GLY A 305 8.15 -20.72 -8.30
N SER A 306 8.93 -21.54 -9.01
CA SER A 306 10.30 -21.89 -8.62
C SER A 306 11.27 -20.76 -8.99
N ARG A 307 12.34 -20.64 -8.18
CA ARG A 307 13.49 -19.77 -8.47
C ARG A 307 14.66 -20.60 -8.98
N GLY A 308 15.61 -19.96 -9.66
CA GLY A 308 16.89 -20.57 -10.02
C GLY A 308 16.79 -21.68 -11.06
N HIS A 309 15.75 -21.65 -11.89
CA HIS A 309 15.67 -22.49 -13.09
C HIS A 309 16.25 -21.71 -14.27
N SER A 310 17.18 -22.32 -14.99
CA SER A 310 17.66 -21.80 -16.27
C SER A 310 16.64 -22.11 -17.37
N LEU A 311 16.20 -21.09 -18.09
CA LEU A 311 15.51 -21.25 -19.37
C LEU A 311 16.54 -21.32 -20.48
N GLU A 312 16.36 -22.27 -21.39
CA GLU A 312 17.10 -22.27 -22.65
C GLU A 312 16.48 -21.20 -23.56
N LEU A 313 17.21 -20.11 -23.74
CA LEU A 313 16.80 -18.97 -24.56
C LEU A 313 17.73 -18.83 -25.77
N PRO A 314 17.20 -18.47 -26.95
CA PRO A 314 18.04 -18.17 -28.10
C PRO A 314 18.89 -16.92 -27.85
N GLN A 315 20.14 -16.92 -28.31
CA GLN A 315 21.05 -15.77 -28.15
C GLN A 315 20.81 -14.66 -29.19
N GLU A 316 20.24 -15.00 -30.35
CA GLU A 316 20.14 -14.10 -31.51
C GLU A 316 18.75 -13.48 -31.72
N ARG A 317 17.80 -13.73 -30.80
CA ARG A 317 16.42 -13.22 -30.90
C ARG A 317 16.08 -12.38 -29.67
N GLU A 318 15.33 -11.30 -29.88
CA GLU A 318 14.73 -10.53 -28.79
C GLU A 318 13.81 -11.45 -27.98
N ILE A 319 13.99 -11.48 -26.66
CA ILE A 319 13.17 -12.25 -25.73
C ILE A 319 12.00 -11.39 -25.25
N LEU A 320 10.79 -11.75 -25.67
CA LEU A 320 9.57 -11.00 -25.38
C LEU A 320 8.68 -11.77 -24.41
N LEU A 321 8.38 -11.18 -23.25
CA LEU A 321 7.48 -11.77 -22.26
C LEU A 321 6.04 -11.27 -22.43
N VAL A 322 5.10 -12.22 -22.57
CA VAL A 322 3.65 -11.97 -22.54
C VAL A 322 3.06 -12.61 -21.28
N PRO A 323 2.72 -11.81 -20.23
CA PRO A 323 2.05 -12.33 -19.06
C PRO A 323 0.57 -12.58 -19.36
N GLY A 324 0.14 -13.83 -19.23
CA GLY A 324 -1.27 -14.20 -19.29
C GLY A 324 -2.05 -13.60 -18.13
N GLN A 325 -3.31 -13.25 -18.41
CA GLN A 325 -4.20 -12.58 -17.47
C GLN A 325 -5.49 -13.39 -17.27
N VAL A 326 -6.26 -13.07 -16.24
CA VAL A 326 -7.53 -13.72 -15.96
C VAL A 326 -8.62 -13.10 -16.84
N GLY A 327 -9.22 -13.89 -17.72
CA GLY A 327 -10.11 -13.40 -18.79
C GLY A 327 -11.37 -12.69 -18.31
N ASP A 328 -11.87 -12.96 -17.10
CA ASP A 328 -13.03 -12.28 -16.50
C ASP A 328 -12.63 -11.25 -15.42
N ASP A 329 -11.35 -10.90 -15.34
CA ASP A 329 -10.87 -9.87 -14.42
C ASP A 329 -11.38 -8.48 -14.81
N ALA A 330 -11.80 -7.70 -13.82
CA ALA A 330 -12.33 -6.36 -14.06
C ALA A 330 -11.28 -5.42 -14.67
N GLY A 331 -9.99 -5.61 -14.38
CA GLY A 331 -8.90 -4.87 -15.00
C GLY A 331 -8.66 -5.21 -16.48
N ILE A 332 -9.16 -6.35 -16.97
CA ILE A 332 -9.26 -6.60 -18.41
C ILE A 332 -10.58 -6.01 -18.92
N ARG A 333 -11.71 -6.43 -18.35
CA ARG A 333 -13.05 -6.11 -18.87
C ARG A 333 -13.36 -4.62 -18.93
N LYS A 334 -12.69 -3.82 -18.09
CA LYS A 334 -12.80 -2.35 -18.08
C LYS A 334 -11.57 -1.62 -18.64
N SER A 335 -10.66 -2.35 -19.28
CA SER A 335 -9.58 -1.74 -20.05
C SER A 335 -10.12 -1.24 -21.38
N ILE A 336 -9.57 -0.12 -21.86
CA ILE A 336 -9.81 0.37 -23.22
C ILE A 336 -8.66 -0.08 -24.11
N SER A 337 -8.96 -0.58 -25.31
CA SER A 337 -7.98 -0.91 -26.34
C SER A 337 -8.57 -0.60 -27.72
N PRO A 338 -7.78 -0.06 -28.66
CA PRO A 338 -8.24 0.11 -30.04
C PRO A 338 -8.22 -1.20 -30.84
N LEU A 339 -7.53 -2.25 -30.36
CA LEU A 339 -7.33 -3.51 -31.10
C LEU A 339 -8.03 -4.72 -30.48
N ILE A 340 -8.37 -4.67 -29.19
CA ILE A 340 -9.04 -5.76 -28.47
C ILE A 340 -10.34 -5.22 -27.86
N ASP A 341 -11.48 -5.81 -28.20
CA ASP A 341 -12.73 -5.55 -27.47
C ASP A 341 -12.64 -6.24 -26.10
N CYS A 342 -11.98 -5.57 -25.14
CA CYS A 342 -11.73 -6.13 -23.83
C CYS A 342 -13.02 -6.44 -23.04
N GLU A 343 -14.12 -5.75 -23.32
CA GLU A 343 -15.40 -6.01 -22.65
C GLU A 343 -15.98 -7.35 -23.12
N ARG A 344 -15.96 -7.61 -24.44
CA ARG A 344 -16.73 -8.69 -25.05
C ARG A 344 -15.91 -9.87 -25.56
N THR A 345 -14.59 -9.72 -25.68
CA THR A 345 -13.71 -10.79 -26.17
C THR A 345 -13.94 -12.10 -25.42
N GLU A 346 -13.97 -13.19 -26.18
CA GLU A 346 -14.01 -14.55 -25.64
C GLU A 346 -12.72 -14.87 -24.88
N ASN A 347 -11.57 -14.47 -25.42
CA ASN A 347 -10.26 -14.75 -24.84
C ASN A 347 -9.21 -13.66 -25.16
N ALA A 348 -9.12 -12.67 -24.26
CA ALA A 348 -8.17 -11.57 -24.37
C ALA A 348 -6.70 -12.01 -24.47
N ASN A 349 -6.32 -13.14 -23.86
CA ASN A 349 -4.93 -13.63 -23.93
C ASN A 349 -4.58 -14.14 -25.34
N LEU A 350 -5.51 -14.83 -25.99
CA LEU A 350 -5.34 -15.32 -27.35
C LEU A 350 -5.28 -14.15 -28.34
N ASP A 351 -6.16 -13.16 -28.19
CA ASP A 351 -6.16 -11.96 -29.01
C ASP A 351 -4.85 -11.18 -28.87
N LEU A 352 -4.37 -11.01 -27.63
CA LEU A 352 -3.06 -10.40 -27.36
C LEU A 352 -1.93 -11.17 -28.06
N LEU A 353 -1.85 -12.49 -27.87
CA LEU A 353 -0.78 -13.30 -28.47
C LEU A 353 -0.75 -13.21 -30.00
N ARG A 354 -1.92 -13.17 -30.65
CA ARG A 354 -2.03 -12.95 -32.11
C ARG A 354 -1.43 -11.61 -32.52
N LEU A 355 -1.77 -10.54 -31.81
CA LEU A 355 -1.25 -9.19 -32.08
C LEU A 355 0.26 -9.10 -31.83
N VAL A 356 0.73 -9.64 -30.70
CA VAL A 356 2.14 -9.66 -30.32
C VAL A 356 2.95 -10.41 -31.38
N ARG A 357 2.53 -11.61 -31.79
CA ARG A 357 3.24 -12.39 -32.82
C ARG A 357 3.25 -11.65 -34.16
N ALA A 358 2.12 -11.06 -34.56
CA ALA A 358 2.03 -10.33 -35.83
C ALA A 358 2.98 -9.12 -35.87
N ARG A 359 3.13 -8.40 -34.75
CA ARG A 359 4.04 -7.24 -34.63
C ARG A 359 5.50 -7.65 -34.47
N ASN A 360 5.76 -8.82 -33.90
CA ASN A 360 7.10 -9.29 -33.54
C ASN A 360 7.40 -10.67 -34.17
N PRO A 361 7.43 -10.80 -35.50
CA PRO A 361 7.60 -12.11 -36.15
C PRO A 361 8.93 -12.78 -35.82
N GLY A 362 10.00 -12.00 -35.58
CA GLY A 362 11.33 -12.50 -35.25
C GLY A 362 11.61 -12.71 -33.76
N ALA A 363 10.79 -12.18 -32.86
CA ALA A 363 11.03 -12.28 -31.41
C ALA A 363 10.74 -13.69 -30.89
N HIS A 364 11.46 -14.10 -29.85
CA HIS A 364 11.21 -15.32 -29.08
C HIS A 364 10.19 -15.02 -27.97
N ILE A 365 8.96 -15.45 -28.16
CA ILE A 365 7.83 -15.11 -27.30
C ILE A 365 7.70 -16.14 -26.17
N LEU A 366 7.93 -15.67 -24.95
CA LEU A 366 7.63 -16.37 -23.71
C LEU A 366 6.21 -16.03 -23.25
N PHE A 367 5.29 -16.98 -23.30
CA PHE A 367 3.96 -16.80 -22.69
C PHE A 367 3.96 -17.38 -21.28
N LYS A 368 3.65 -16.55 -20.27
CA LYS A 368 3.50 -16.99 -18.87
C LYS A 368 2.01 -17.01 -18.50
N PRO A 369 1.31 -18.15 -18.50
CA PRO A 369 -0.07 -18.21 -18.06
C PRO A 369 -0.25 -17.71 -16.62
N HIS A 370 -1.38 -17.07 -16.34
CA HIS A 370 -1.73 -16.65 -14.98
C HIS A 370 -1.91 -17.87 -14.07
N PRO A 371 -1.39 -17.86 -12.83
CA PRO A 371 -1.46 -19.03 -11.93
C PRO A 371 -2.89 -19.50 -11.64
N ASP A 372 -3.84 -18.57 -11.44
CA ASP A 372 -5.25 -18.94 -11.22
C ASP A 372 -5.92 -19.55 -12.46
N VAL A 373 -5.47 -19.20 -13.67
CA VAL A 373 -5.96 -19.80 -14.92
C VAL A 373 -5.37 -21.19 -15.09
N GLN A 374 -4.06 -21.33 -14.85
CA GLN A 374 -3.36 -22.62 -14.89
C GLN A 374 -3.95 -23.62 -13.88
N ALA A 375 -4.35 -23.15 -12.70
CA ALA A 375 -5.01 -23.98 -11.69
C ALA A 375 -6.47 -24.34 -12.02
N GLY A 376 -7.00 -23.90 -13.18
CA GLY A 376 -8.38 -24.12 -13.61
C GLY A 376 -9.42 -23.35 -12.79
N LEU A 377 -9.00 -22.33 -12.04
CA LEU A 377 -9.87 -21.58 -11.13
C LEU A 377 -10.56 -20.39 -11.80
N ARG A 378 -10.02 -19.91 -12.93
CA ARG A 378 -10.49 -18.72 -13.63
C ARG A 378 -10.39 -18.89 -15.14
N ARG A 379 -11.18 -18.09 -15.86
CA ARG A 379 -11.20 -18.04 -17.34
C ARG A 379 -9.93 -17.41 -17.90
N GLY A 380 -9.64 -17.67 -19.17
CA GLY A 380 -8.49 -17.10 -19.89
C GLY A 380 -7.43 -18.13 -20.31
N LYS A 381 -7.71 -19.43 -20.18
CA LYS A 381 -6.82 -20.47 -20.72
C LYS A 381 -6.78 -20.33 -22.24
N VAL A 382 -5.59 -20.38 -22.81
CA VAL A 382 -5.39 -20.51 -24.25
C VAL A 382 -5.09 -21.98 -24.52
N GLU A 383 -5.78 -22.60 -25.45
CA GLU A 383 -5.59 -24.02 -25.74
C GLU A 383 -4.27 -24.26 -26.46
N ASP A 384 -3.65 -25.41 -26.23
CA ASP A 384 -2.31 -25.73 -26.77
C ASP A 384 -2.27 -25.67 -28.30
N ALA A 385 -3.39 -25.97 -28.96
CA ALA A 385 -3.51 -25.86 -30.41
C ALA A 385 -3.40 -24.41 -30.90
N ASP A 386 -3.97 -23.46 -30.17
CA ASP A 386 -3.93 -22.03 -30.50
C ASP A 386 -2.58 -21.39 -30.16
N LEU A 387 -1.84 -21.94 -29.18
CA LEU A 387 -0.52 -21.45 -28.80
C LEU A 387 0.55 -21.73 -29.87
N ARG A 388 0.35 -22.78 -30.69
CA ARG A 388 1.29 -23.15 -31.76
C ARG A 388 1.45 -22.02 -32.77
N GLY A 389 2.69 -21.59 -32.98
CA GLY A 389 3.03 -20.47 -33.87
C GLY A 389 2.79 -19.09 -33.26
N LEU A 390 2.14 -18.98 -32.10
CA LEU A 390 1.98 -17.72 -31.38
C LEU A 390 3.07 -17.55 -30.31
N ALA A 391 3.27 -18.55 -29.45
CA ALA A 391 4.32 -18.54 -28.42
C ALA A 391 5.44 -19.54 -28.78
N ASP A 392 6.69 -19.15 -28.60
CA ASP A 392 7.83 -20.07 -28.77
C ASP A 392 8.00 -20.96 -27.52
N GLN A 393 7.70 -20.42 -26.33
CA GLN A 393 7.69 -21.19 -25.08
C GLN A 393 6.53 -20.77 -24.16
N VAL A 394 5.88 -21.76 -23.54
CA VAL A 394 4.85 -21.55 -22.51
C VAL A 394 5.45 -21.87 -21.16
N VAL A 395 5.60 -20.86 -20.31
CA VAL A 395 6.30 -20.99 -19.03
C VAL A 395 5.31 -21.05 -17.88
N THR A 396 5.13 -22.23 -17.30
CA THR A 396 4.15 -22.46 -16.23
C THR A 396 4.73 -22.31 -14.83
N ASP A 397 5.93 -22.83 -14.61
CA ASP A 397 6.40 -23.14 -13.24
C ASP A 397 7.45 -22.16 -12.70
N ILE A 398 7.96 -21.27 -13.54
CA ILE A 398 8.99 -20.29 -13.18
C ILE A 398 8.34 -19.01 -12.63
N ASP A 399 8.92 -18.45 -11.57
CA ASP A 399 8.53 -17.16 -11.00
C ASP A 399 8.68 -16.06 -12.07
N ILE A 400 7.65 -15.23 -12.23
CA ILE A 400 7.61 -14.19 -13.28
C ILE A 400 8.77 -13.20 -13.16
N LEU A 401 9.31 -12.99 -11.95
CA LEU A 401 10.47 -12.13 -11.75
C LEU A 401 11.74 -12.70 -12.41
N GLU A 402 11.89 -14.02 -12.47
CA GLU A 402 13.01 -14.64 -13.19
C GLU A 402 12.85 -14.41 -14.71
N LEU A 403 11.61 -14.37 -15.21
CA LEU A 403 11.34 -14.04 -16.62
C LEU A 403 11.61 -12.57 -16.92
N LEU A 404 11.26 -11.68 -16.00
CA LEU A 404 11.57 -10.25 -16.12
C LEU A 404 13.07 -9.99 -16.12
N ASP A 405 13.86 -10.76 -15.38
CA ASP A 405 15.31 -10.62 -15.35
C ASP A 405 15.92 -10.92 -16.72
N VAL A 406 15.42 -11.95 -17.43
CA VAL A 406 15.98 -12.44 -18.70
C VAL A 406 15.30 -11.90 -19.97
N CYS A 407 14.08 -11.36 -19.89
CA CYS A 407 13.41 -10.81 -21.08
C CYS A 407 13.98 -9.44 -21.46
N ASP A 408 13.95 -9.12 -22.74
CA ASP A 408 14.32 -7.80 -23.25
C ASP A 408 13.15 -6.82 -23.11
N ARG A 409 11.91 -7.28 -23.33
CA ARG A 409 10.70 -6.44 -23.33
C ARG A 409 9.47 -7.22 -22.88
N VAL A 410 8.49 -6.49 -22.34
CA VAL A 410 7.17 -7.03 -21.94
C VAL A 410 6.07 -6.46 -22.82
N GLU A 411 5.14 -7.31 -23.27
CA GLU A 411 3.91 -6.87 -23.94
C GLU A 411 2.67 -7.38 -23.20
N THR A 412 1.75 -6.49 -22.82
CA THR A 412 0.58 -6.85 -21.99
C THR A 412 -0.66 -6.03 -22.32
N ILE A 413 -1.85 -6.49 -21.91
CA ILE A 413 -3.07 -5.66 -21.95
C ILE A 413 -3.08 -4.73 -20.75
N SER A 414 -3.15 -5.30 -19.55
CA SER A 414 -3.33 -4.53 -18.31
C SER A 414 -2.73 -5.20 -17.07
N SER A 415 -1.86 -6.19 -17.27
CA SER A 415 -1.25 -6.93 -16.16
C SER A 415 -0.41 -6.01 -15.28
N LEU A 416 -0.52 -6.16 -13.95
CA LEU A 416 0.38 -5.47 -13.03
C LEU A 416 1.86 -5.78 -13.32
N SER A 417 2.16 -6.93 -13.95
CA SER A 417 3.52 -7.27 -14.36
C SER A 417 4.14 -6.29 -15.34
N GLY A 418 3.34 -5.53 -16.10
CA GLY A 418 3.86 -4.41 -16.88
C GLY A 418 4.43 -3.30 -15.98
N PHE A 419 3.75 -2.95 -14.89
CA PHE A 419 4.30 -2.01 -13.90
C PHE A 419 5.55 -2.56 -13.20
N GLU A 420 5.57 -3.86 -12.90
CA GLU A 420 6.74 -4.53 -12.31
C GLU A 420 7.95 -4.53 -13.26
N ALA A 421 7.71 -4.61 -14.57
CA ALA A 421 8.72 -4.49 -15.61
C ALA A 421 9.27 -3.05 -15.69
N LEU A 422 8.39 -2.03 -15.65
CA LEU A 422 8.81 -0.62 -15.61
C LEU A 422 9.70 -0.30 -14.41
N MET A 423 9.36 -0.80 -13.23
CA MET A 423 10.19 -0.63 -12.02
C MET A 423 11.59 -1.27 -12.16
N ARG A 424 11.76 -2.21 -13.10
CA ARG A 424 13.04 -2.88 -13.42
C ARG A 424 13.67 -2.33 -14.71
N SER A 425 13.22 -1.17 -15.16
CA SER A 425 13.72 -0.51 -16.37
C SER A 425 13.58 -1.36 -17.64
N LYS A 426 12.60 -2.27 -17.68
CA LYS A 426 12.28 -3.04 -18.89
C LYS A 426 11.30 -2.24 -19.75
N PRO A 427 11.52 -2.14 -21.08
CA PRO A 427 10.53 -1.61 -22.00
C PRO A 427 9.21 -2.38 -21.89
N VAL A 428 8.09 -1.66 -21.98
CA VAL A 428 6.74 -2.24 -21.91
C VAL A 428 5.86 -1.66 -22.99
N THR A 429 5.32 -2.54 -23.84
CA THR A 429 4.26 -2.19 -24.79
C THR A 429 2.91 -2.59 -24.20
N VAL A 430 1.93 -1.69 -24.24
CA VAL A 430 0.63 -1.87 -23.58
C VAL A 430 -0.51 -1.78 -24.58
N TYR A 431 -1.27 -2.87 -24.69
CA TYR A 431 -2.41 -2.98 -25.61
C TYR A 431 -3.72 -2.52 -24.99
N GLY A 432 -3.79 -2.43 -23.66
CA GLY A 432 -4.90 -1.87 -22.91
C GLY A 432 -4.61 -0.46 -22.38
N MET A 433 -5.23 -0.11 -21.25
CA MET A 433 -5.04 1.18 -20.58
C MET A 433 -4.96 1.03 -19.03
N PRO A 434 -4.07 0.17 -18.50
CA PRO A 434 -3.85 0.02 -17.06
C PRO A 434 -3.36 1.33 -16.43
N PHE A 435 -3.43 1.47 -15.10
CA PHE A 435 -3.15 2.72 -14.40
C PHE A 435 -1.77 3.36 -14.70
N TYR A 436 -0.79 2.55 -15.11
CA TYR A 436 0.59 2.97 -15.40
C TYR A 436 0.83 3.36 -16.87
N ALA A 437 -0.14 3.17 -17.76
CA ALA A 437 -0.07 3.55 -19.18
C ALA A 437 -0.49 5.02 -19.40
N GLY A 438 -0.12 5.62 -20.52
CA GLY A 438 -0.56 6.97 -20.92
C GLY A 438 0.19 8.12 -20.24
N TRP A 439 1.27 7.84 -19.52
CA TRP A 439 2.10 8.84 -18.81
C TRP A 439 3.49 9.05 -19.44
N GLY A 440 3.74 8.44 -20.61
CA GLY A 440 5.03 8.48 -21.31
C GLY A 440 6.07 7.49 -20.80
N LEU A 441 5.68 6.49 -20.00
CA LEU A 441 6.55 5.42 -19.49
C LEU A 441 6.49 4.12 -20.31
N THR A 442 5.48 3.99 -21.17
CA THR A 442 5.14 2.79 -21.92
C THR A 442 4.96 3.12 -23.41
N ASP A 443 5.15 2.11 -24.26
CA ASP A 443 4.71 2.15 -25.66
C ASP A 443 3.23 1.78 -25.72
N ASP A 444 2.36 2.79 -25.68
CA ASP A 444 0.91 2.61 -25.59
C ASP A 444 0.28 2.45 -26.98
N ILE A 445 -0.44 1.35 -27.20
CA ILE A 445 -1.12 1.10 -28.48
C ILE A 445 -2.38 1.97 -28.61
N GLY A 446 -3.02 2.27 -27.47
CA GLY A 446 -4.15 3.18 -27.39
C GLY A 446 -3.78 4.52 -26.76
N LEU A 447 -4.66 5.49 -26.90
CA LEU A 447 -4.57 6.77 -26.22
C LEU A 447 -5.66 6.88 -25.15
N SER A 448 -5.38 7.61 -24.07
CA SER A 448 -6.39 7.99 -23.08
C SER A 448 -6.79 9.45 -23.27
N ALA A 449 -8.09 9.74 -23.22
CA ALA A 449 -8.58 11.11 -23.26
C ALA A 449 -8.41 11.86 -21.92
N HIS A 450 -8.08 11.14 -20.83
CA HIS A 450 -8.06 11.68 -19.47
C HIS A 450 -6.65 11.79 -18.89
N ARG A 451 -5.62 11.26 -19.57
CA ARG A 451 -4.24 11.24 -19.08
C ARG A 451 -3.41 12.20 -19.92
N ASN A 452 -3.13 13.36 -19.35
CA ASN A 452 -2.58 14.51 -20.07
C ASN A 452 -1.20 14.94 -19.54
N ALA A 453 -0.73 14.33 -18.45
CA ALA A 453 0.58 14.58 -17.88
C ALA A 453 1.62 13.56 -18.34
N ARG A 454 2.90 13.91 -18.16
CA ARG A 454 4.01 12.96 -18.20
C ARG A 454 4.50 12.70 -16.79
N ARG A 455 4.92 11.47 -16.51
CA ARG A 455 5.48 11.08 -15.21
C ARG A 455 6.76 10.29 -15.38
N THR A 456 7.67 10.45 -14.42
CA THR A 456 8.76 9.51 -14.21
C THR A 456 8.25 8.27 -13.47
N ILE A 457 9.02 7.19 -13.53
CA ILE A 457 8.66 5.97 -12.80
C ILE A 457 8.66 6.19 -11.28
N ASP A 458 9.51 7.07 -10.77
CA ASP A 458 9.63 7.31 -9.33
C ASP A 458 8.44 8.13 -8.79
N GLU A 459 7.95 9.10 -9.58
CA GLU A 459 6.69 9.79 -9.29
C GLU A 459 5.49 8.82 -9.30
N LEU A 460 5.42 7.93 -10.29
CA LEU A 460 4.35 6.93 -10.39
C LEU A 460 4.39 5.96 -9.19
N VAL A 461 5.58 5.51 -8.79
CA VAL A 461 5.77 4.66 -7.61
C VAL A 461 5.34 5.39 -6.34
N TYR A 462 5.75 6.65 -6.13
CA TYR A 462 5.32 7.43 -4.98
C TYR A 462 3.80 7.53 -4.90
N ILE A 463 3.14 7.97 -5.98
CA ILE A 463 1.68 8.14 -6.00
C ILE A 463 0.97 6.78 -5.79
N ALA A 464 1.47 5.72 -6.42
CA ALA A 464 0.87 4.40 -6.33
C ALA A 464 0.96 3.79 -4.93
N PHE A 465 2.12 3.86 -4.27
CA PHE A 465 2.37 3.16 -3.01
C PHE A 465 2.17 4.04 -1.77
N VAL A 466 2.46 5.34 -1.84
CA VAL A 466 2.34 6.26 -0.69
C VAL A 466 0.96 6.90 -0.67
N ASP A 467 0.55 7.51 -1.77
CA ASP A 467 -0.69 8.29 -1.76
C ASP A 467 -1.92 7.40 -1.90
N TYR A 468 -1.93 6.49 -2.87
CA TYR A 468 -3.14 5.82 -3.35
C TYR A 468 -3.60 4.63 -2.51
N ILE A 469 -2.66 3.88 -1.94
CA ILE A 469 -2.98 2.68 -1.15
C ILE A 469 -2.91 2.94 0.35
N ARG A 470 -3.59 2.08 1.11
CA ARG A 470 -3.40 1.92 2.55
C ARG A 470 -2.72 0.61 2.83
N CYS A 471 -1.78 0.59 3.77
CA CYS A 471 -1.02 -0.60 4.14
C CYS A 471 -1.29 -1.01 5.60
N ILE A 472 -1.34 -2.32 5.82
CA ILE A 472 -1.35 -2.94 7.15
C ILE A 472 -0.28 -4.03 7.21
N ASP A 473 0.31 -4.24 8.39
CA ASP A 473 1.19 -5.38 8.61
C ASP A 473 0.37 -6.68 8.57
N PRO A 474 0.66 -7.64 7.66
CA PRO A 474 -0.09 -8.88 7.56
C PRO A 474 0.01 -9.78 8.81
N VAL A 475 0.95 -9.50 9.73
CA VAL A 475 1.12 -10.24 10.99
C VAL A 475 0.33 -9.62 12.13
N THR A 476 0.55 -8.33 12.42
CA THR A 476 -0.08 -7.65 13.56
C THR A 476 -1.41 -6.98 13.23
N LEU A 477 -1.73 -6.82 11.95
CA LEU A 477 -2.89 -6.07 11.44
C LEU A 477 -2.91 -4.61 11.86
N LYS A 478 -1.74 -4.04 12.18
CA LYS A 478 -1.60 -2.61 12.47
C LYS A 478 -1.29 -1.85 11.18
N PRO A 479 -1.69 -0.57 11.07
CA PRO A 479 -1.25 0.30 9.98
C PRO A 479 0.26 0.31 9.89
N CYS A 480 0.78 0.32 8.67
CA CYS A 480 2.21 0.44 8.44
C CYS A 480 2.49 1.26 7.18
N SER A 481 3.73 1.69 7.02
CA SER A 481 4.19 2.30 5.79
C SER A 481 4.40 1.25 4.68
N PRO A 482 4.39 1.66 3.40
CA PRO A 482 4.76 0.78 2.29
C PRO A 482 6.17 0.19 2.46
N GLU A 483 7.13 0.97 2.94
CA GLU A 483 8.52 0.57 3.22
C GLU A 483 8.55 -0.61 4.19
N PHE A 484 7.86 -0.47 5.33
CA PHE A 484 7.74 -1.54 6.31
C PHE A 484 7.09 -2.79 5.70
N LEU A 485 6.02 -2.61 4.92
CA LEU A 485 5.33 -3.72 4.28
C LEU A 485 6.22 -4.48 3.31
N ILE A 486 7.01 -3.79 2.48
CA ILE A 486 7.97 -4.41 1.55
C ILE A 486 8.98 -5.28 2.32
N GLY A 487 9.62 -4.71 3.35
CA GLY A 487 10.56 -5.45 4.19
C GLY A 487 9.91 -6.65 4.90
N GLN A 488 8.68 -6.49 5.38
CA GLN A 488 7.92 -7.55 6.03
C GLN A 488 7.55 -8.69 5.06
N LEU A 489 7.11 -8.37 3.83
CA LEU A 489 6.81 -9.37 2.80
C LEU A 489 8.07 -10.12 2.38
N ALA A 490 9.19 -9.42 2.17
CA ALA A 490 10.48 -10.05 1.86
C ALA A 490 10.91 -11.03 2.97
N ARG A 491 10.78 -10.63 4.23
CA ARG A 491 11.07 -11.49 5.38
C ARG A 491 10.14 -12.71 5.47
N LEU A 492 8.83 -12.51 5.29
CA LEU A 492 7.85 -13.60 5.32
C LEU A 492 8.11 -14.63 4.21
N ARG A 493 8.58 -14.18 3.05
CA ARG A 493 8.99 -15.05 1.94
C ARG A 493 10.16 -15.97 2.32
N GLY A 494 11.12 -15.47 3.09
CA GLY A 494 12.24 -16.27 3.61
C GLY A 494 11.84 -17.28 4.70
N ASN A 495 10.63 -17.18 5.26
CA ASN A 495 10.20 -18.02 6.37
C ASN A 495 9.53 -19.33 5.88
N ARG A 496 10.22 -20.46 6.06
CA ARG A 496 9.75 -21.80 5.64
C ARG A 496 8.40 -22.19 6.25
N LEU A 497 8.14 -21.83 7.52
CA LEU A 497 6.87 -22.13 8.19
C LEU A 497 5.71 -21.33 7.57
N HIS A 498 5.95 -20.08 7.21
CA HIS A 498 4.96 -19.25 6.52
C HIS A 498 4.64 -19.82 5.13
N GLY A 499 5.66 -20.25 4.38
CA GLY A 499 5.49 -20.92 3.09
C GLY A 499 4.67 -22.21 3.17
N LEU A 500 4.91 -23.05 4.20
CA LEU A 500 4.11 -24.25 4.45
C LEU A 500 2.65 -23.93 4.75
N LYS A 501 2.40 -22.92 5.60
CA LYS A 501 1.03 -22.48 5.93
C LYS A 501 0.30 -21.94 4.70
N ALA A 502 0.96 -21.10 3.90
CA ALA A 502 0.37 -20.55 2.68
C ALA A 502 0.03 -21.67 1.66
N ARG A 503 0.90 -22.68 1.52
CA ARG A 503 0.63 -23.86 0.70
C ARG A 503 -0.58 -24.64 1.22
N ALA A 504 -0.65 -24.92 2.52
CA ALA A 504 -1.78 -25.64 3.11
C ALA A 504 -3.12 -24.91 2.90
N LEU A 505 -3.14 -23.58 3.10
CA LEU A 505 -4.34 -22.77 2.85
C LEU A 505 -4.76 -22.79 1.37
N ARG A 506 -3.80 -22.80 0.45
CA ARG A 506 -4.08 -22.95 -0.99
C ARG A 506 -4.73 -24.29 -1.31
N GLU A 507 -4.20 -25.40 -0.78
CA GLU A 507 -4.79 -26.72 -0.97
C GLU A 507 -6.20 -26.81 -0.38
N LEU A 508 -6.39 -26.31 0.84
CA LEU A 508 -7.71 -26.27 1.49
C LEU A 508 -8.72 -25.43 0.69
N SER A 509 -8.27 -24.30 0.16
CA SER A 509 -9.09 -23.41 -0.68
C SER A 509 -9.45 -24.06 -2.02
N TRP A 510 -8.52 -24.80 -2.62
CA TRP A 510 -8.78 -25.58 -3.84
C TRP A 510 -9.78 -26.71 -3.58
N LEU A 511 -9.60 -27.46 -2.48
CA LEU A 511 -10.54 -28.49 -2.02
C LEU A 511 -11.93 -27.91 -1.77
N GLY A 512 -12.03 -26.81 -1.03
CA GLY A 512 -13.28 -26.12 -0.74
C GLY A 512 -14.01 -25.74 -2.03
N ARG A 513 -13.32 -25.09 -2.98
CA ARG A 513 -13.92 -24.73 -4.28
C ARG A 513 -14.34 -25.93 -5.12
N LYS A 514 -13.56 -27.01 -5.14
CA LYS A 514 -13.92 -28.24 -5.87
C LYS A 514 -15.18 -28.90 -5.27
N LEU A 515 -15.41 -28.69 -3.98
CA LEU A 515 -16.59 -29.14 -3.25
C LEU A 515 -17.73 -28.11 -3.24
N GLY A 516 -17.57 -26.94 -3.88
CA GLY A 516 -18.58 -25.86 -3.94
C GLY A 516 -18.73 -25.02 -2.67
N LEU A 517 -17.72 -25.02 -1.78
CA LEU A 517 -17.68 -24.31 -0.49
C LEU A 517 -17.05 -22.91 -0.55
#